data_AF-A0A7Z8SEJ9-F1
#
_entry.id   AF-A0A7Z8SEJ9-F1
#
_cell.length_a   1.000
_cell.length_b   1.000
_cell.length_c   1.000
_cell.angle_alpha   90.00
_cell.angle_beta   90.00
_cell.angle_gamma   90.00
#
_symmetry.space_group_name_H-M   'P 1'
#
loop_
_entity.id
_entity.type
_entity.pdbx_description
1 polymer ?
#
loop_
_entity_poly.entity_id
_entity_poly.type
_entity_poly.pdbx_seq_one_letter_code
_entity_poly.pdbx_strand_id
1 'polypeptide(L)'
;MINHNKIKQLLAHVDRAEDNEIELECEFEPMTIELFNSEEIEEGQLGYSFDEGGQSLVGNEEGDWKDGWIVIGIDSYLGDPIFVDSNDENCPVYTAMHGEGDWEPECIAKRIEDVIEKVKGNVG
;
A
#
# COMPACT_ATOMS: atom_id res chain seq x y z
N MET A 1 -5.48 9.72 14.11
CA MET A 1 -5.61 8.45 14.89
C MET A 1 -6.54 7.42 14.23
N ILE A 2 -7.59 7.82 13.48
CA ILE A 2 -8.54 6.87 12.85
C ILE A 2 -7.89 6.07 11.71
N ASN A 3 -7.04 6.70 10.89
CA ASN A 3 -6.51 6.09 9.66
C ASN A 3 -5.44 5.00 9.94
N HIS A 4 -4.60 5.20 10.96
CA HIS A 4 -3.71 4.13 11.46
C HIS A 4 -4.49 2.91 12.02
N ASN A 5 -5.76 3.07 12.40
CA ASN A 5 -6.57 1.92 12.84
C ASN A 5 -6.93 1.03 11.64
N LYS A 6 -7.26 1.61 10.49
CA LYS A 6 -7.61 0.85 9.28
C LYS A 6 -6.44 0.04 8.76
N ILE A 7 -5.24 0.63 8.72
CA ILE A 7 -4.02 -0.10 8.34
C ILE A 7 -3.75 -1.24 9.32
N LYS A 8 -3.87 -1.00 10.64
CA LYS A 8 -3.74 -2.09 11.63
C LYS A 8 -4.77 -3.19 11.46
N GLN A 9 -5.99 -2.86 11.05
CA GLN A 9 -7.02 -3.85 10.74
C GLN A 9 -6.64 -4.67 9.51
N LEU A 10 -6.16 -4.03 8.44
CA LEU A 10 -5.64 -4.70 7.26
C LEU A 10 -4.55 -5.70 7.65
N LEU A 11 -3.49 -5.24 8.34
CA LEU A 11 -2.38 -6.08 8.77
C LEU A 11 -2.86 -7.26 9.63
N ALA A 12 -3.78 -7.02 10.57
CA ALA A 12 -4.35 -8.09 11.39
C ALA A 12 -5.12 -9.13 10.55
N HIS A 13 -5.72 -8.75 9.43
CA HIS A 13 -6.35 -9.70 8.52
C HIS A 13 -5.31 -10.45 7.69
N VAL A 14 -4.29 -9.76 7.16
CA VAL A 14 -3.19 -10.37 6.41
C VAL A 14 -2.43 -11.38 7.26
N ASP A 15 -2.08 -11.05 8.51
CA ASP A 15 -1.38 -11.95 9.44
C ASP A 15 -2.12 -13.28 9.73
N ARG A 16 -3.44 -13.34 9.43
CA ARG A 16 -4.29 -14.51 9.66
C ARG A 16 -4.69 -15.22 8.37
N ALA A 17 -4.44 -14.61 7.22
CA ALA A 17 -4.75 -15.19 5.93
C ALA A 17 -3.76 -16.33 5.62
N GLU A 18 -4.20 -17.31 4.83
CA GLU A 18 -3.29 -18.36 4.34
C GLU A 18 -2.32 -17.82 3.27
N ASP A 19 -2.76 -16.79 2.56
CA ASP A 19 -2.04 -16.09 1.50
C ASP A 19 -2.29 -14.59 1.63
N ASN A 20 -1.25 -13.79 1.42
CA ASN A 20 -1.27 -12.33 1.43
C ASN A 20 -1.51 -11.73 0.03
N GLU A 21 -1.65 -12.57 -1.00
CA GLU A 21 -1.98 -12.16 -2.36
C GLU A 21 -3.50 -11.98 -2.55
N ILE A 22 -3.90 -10.87 -3.16
CA ILE A 22 -5.29 -10.62 -3.56
C ILE A 22 -5.38 -10.07 -4.99
N GLU A 23 -6.50 -10.34 -5.66
CA GLU A 23 -6.83 -9.73 -6.95
C GLU A 23 -7.81 -8.56 -6.77
N LEU A 24 -7.42 -7.39 -7.26
CA LEU A 24 -8.21 -6.17 -7.30
C LEU A 24 -8.75 -5.90 -8.71
N GLU A 25 -10.02 -5.52 -8.78
CA GLU A 25 -10.64 -5.07 -10.03
C GLU A 25 -10.34 -3.58 -10.22
N CYS A 26 -9.31 -3.26 -11.01
CA CYS A 26 -8.96 -1.89 -11.37
C CYS A 26 -9.66 -1.44 -12.66
N GLU A 27 -9.64 -0.14 -12.97
CA GLU A 27 -10.39 0.42 -14.10
C GLU A 27 -9.94 -0.11 -15.48
N PHE A 28 -8.67 -0.49 -15.63
CA PHE A 28 -8.10 -0.95 -16.91
C PHE A 28 -7.98 -2.46 -17.00
N GLU A 29 -7.37 -3.08 -15.99
CA GLU A 29 -7.18 -4.53 -15.91
C GLU A 29 -7.13 -4.99 -14.45
N PRO A 30 -7.53 -6.24 -14.15
CA PRO A 30 -7.36 -6.79 -12.81
C PRO A 30 -5.87 -6.82 -12.46
N MET A 31 -5.57 -6.47 -11.22
CA MET A 31 -4.22 -6.42 -10.69
C MET A 31 -4.12 -7.39 -9.51
N THR A 32 -3.05 -8.18 -9.51
CA THR A 32 -2.71 -9.03 -8.37
C THR A 32 -1.67 -8.33 -7.53
N ILE A 33 -1.97 -8.16 -6.24
CA ILE A 33 -1.07 -7.50 -5.30
C ILE A 33 -0.73 -8.44 -4.15
N GLU A 34 0.51 -8.37 -3.69
CA GLU A 34 1.00 -9.05 -2.50
C GLU A 34 1.03 -8.05 -1.35
N LEU A 35 0.24 -8.29 -0.30
CA LEU A 35 0.13 -7.40 0.86
C LEU A 35 1.20 -7.72 1.91
N PHE A 36 1.76 -6.68 2.51
CA PHE A 36 2.68 -6.85 3.62
C PHE A 36 1.95 -7.23 4.90
N ASN A 37 2.56 -8.16 5.64
CA ASN A 37 2.14 -8.50 6.99
C ASN A 37 2.71 -7.49 8.03
N SER A 38 2.37 -7.68 9.30
CA SER A 38 2.81 -6.78 10.38
C SER A 38 4.34 -6.73 10.58
N GLU A 39 5.09 -7.75 10.16
CA GLU A 39 6.55 -7.82 10.26
C GLU A 39 7.23 -7.12 9.08
N GLU A 40 6.61 -7.14 7.90
CA GLU A 40 7.14 -6.58 6.64
C GLU A 40 6.85 -5.09 6.48
N ILE A 41 5.79 -4.58 7.12
CA ILE A 41 5.29 -3.22 6.86
C ILE A 41 6.33 -2.12 7.09
N GLU A 42 7.23 -2.30 8.06
CA GLU A 42 8.29 -1.32 8.36
C GLU A 42 9.38 -1.35 7.30
N GLU A 43 9.89 -2.54 6.95
CA GLU A 43 10.91 -2.72 5.91
C GLU A 43 10.41 -2.33 4.53
N GLY A 44 9.11 -2.55 4.25
CA GLY A 44 8.45 -2.18 3.01
C GLY A 44 8.42 -0.67 2.71
N GLN A 45 8.74 0.19 3.68
CA GLN A 45 8.85 1.63 3.43
C GLN A 45 10.23 2.08 2.95
N LEU A 46 11.22 1.18 2.98
CA LEU A 46 12.60 1.46 2.57
C LEU A 46 12.65 1.82 1.08
N GLY A 47 13.30 2.93 0.76
CA GLY A 47 13.37 3.49 -0.60
C GLY A 47 12.17 4.36 -0.97
N TYR A 48 11.15 4.46 -0.10
CA TYR A 48 9.97 5.29 -0.31
C TYR A 48 9.85 6.40 0.74
N SER A 49 9.60 6.03 2.00
CA SER A 49 9.45 7.02 3.09
C SER A 49 10.79 7.34 3.77
N PHE A 50 11.72 6.40 3.74
CA PHE A 50 13.07 6.55 4.27
C PHE A 50 14.12 5.75 3.48
N ASP A 51 15.38 6.16 3.57
CA ASP A 51 16.53 5.47 2.97
C ASP A 51 17.20 4.45 3.92
N GLU A 52 18.22 3.72 3.44
CA GLU A 52 18.97 2.75 4.26
C GLU A 52 19.63 3.37 5.51
N GLY A 53 19.83 4.69 5.51
CA GLY A 53 20.33 5.46 6.65
C GLY A 53 19.26 5.94 7.62
N GLY A 54 17.98 5.65 7.34
CA GLY A 54 16.82 6.13 8.09
C GLY A 54 16.53 7.62 7.87
N GLN A 55 17.08 8.24 6.84
CA GLN A 55 16.74 9.61 6.46
C GLN A 55 15.41 9.61 5.73
N SER A 56 14.55 10.58 6.04
CA SER A 56 13.27 10.70 5.36
C SER A 56 13.46 11.08 3.89
N LEU A 57 12.75 10.37 3.03
CA LEU A 57 12.62 10.65 1.59
C LEU A 57 11.30 11.38 1.27
N VAL A 58 10.53 11.73 2.30
CA VAL A 58 9.26 12.45 2.17
C VAL A 58 9.52 13.89 1.75
N GLY A 59 8.75 14.36 0.76
CA GLY A 59 8.84 15.71 0.26
C GLY A 59 7.47 16.34 -0.04
N ASN A 60 7.49 17.62 -0.42
CA ASN A 60 6.29 18.41 -0.67
C ASN A 60 6.15 18.82 -2.15
N GLU A 61 7.15 18.57 -2.99
CA GLU A 61 7.19 18.92 -4.41
C GLU A 61 6.46 17.87 -5.26
N GLU A 62 5.99 18.25 -6.44
CA GLU A 62 5.38 17.29 -7.36
C GLU A 62 6.37 16.16 -7.69
N GLY A 63 5.89 14.91 -7.71
CA GLY A 63 6.76 13.72 -7.84
C GLY A 63 7.34 13.20 -6.52
N ASP A 64 7.33 13.97 -5.43
CA ASP A 64 7.85 13.47 -4.14
C ASP A 64 6.92 12.42 -3.51
N TRP A 65 7.51 11.47 -2.78
CA TRP A 65 6.77 10.64 -1.85
C TRP A 65 6.17 11.51 -0.74
N LYS A 66 4.88 11.35 -0.44
CA LYS A 66 4.15 12.25 0.46
C LYS A 66 4.10 11.76 1.89
N ASP A 67 4.00 12.72 2.81
CA ASP A 67 3.69 12.42 4.20
C ASP A 67 2.35 11.69 4.28
N GLY A 68 2.28 10.68 5.13
CA GLY A 68 1.10 9.82 5.27
C GLY A 68 0.92 8.77 4.18
N TRP A 69 1.74 8.74 3.12
CA TRP A 69 1.76 7.61 2.19
C TRP A 69 2.50 6.44 2.82
N ILE A 70 1.77 5.34 3.00
CA ILE A 70 2.27 4.14 3.65
C ILE A 70 2.15 2.98 2.67
N VAL A 71 3.29 2.41 2.29
CA VAL A 71 3.34 1.19 1.46
C VAL A 71 2.71 0.05 2.25
N ILE A 72 1.79 -0.69 1.64
CA ILE A 72 1.07 -1.82 2.24
C ILE A 72 1.29 -3.12 1.46
N GLY A 73 2.06 -3.10 0.38
CA GLY A 73 2.31 -4.25 -0.47
C GLY A 73 3.01 -3.86 -1.76
N ILE A 74 3.08 -4.80 -2.68
CA ILE A 74 3.64 -4.65 -4.03
C ILE A 74 2.72 -5.27 -5.08
N ASP A 75 2.81 -4.78 -6.31
CA ASP A 75 2.28 -5.50 -7.46
C ASP A 75 3.06 -6.81 -7.62
N SER A 76 2.38 -7.96 -7.66
CA SER A 76 3.00 -9.29 -7.68
C SER A 76 3.82 -9.56 -8.95
N TYR A 77 3.60 -8.81 -10.03
CA TYR A 77 4.26 -9.01 -11.33
C TYR A 77 5.30 -7.94 -11.64
N LEU A 78 5.02 -6.68 -11.31
CA LEU A 78 5.86 -5.53 -11.63
C LEU A 78 6.76 -5.12 -10.46
N GLY A 79 6.36 -5.45 -9.22
CA GLY A 79 7.06 -5.01 -8.00
C GLY A 79 6.84 -3.53 -7.68
N ASP A 80 5.90 -2.88 -8.35
CA ASP A 80 5.53 -1.49 -8.07
C ASP A 80 4.88 -1.38 -6.68
N PRO A 81 5.14 -0.29 -5.93
CA PRO A 81 4.57 -0.11 -4.61
C PRO A 81 3.03 -0.04 -4.67
N ILE A 82 2.40 -0.68 -3.68
CA ILE A 82 0.99 -0.49 -3.37
C ILE A 82 0.92 0.25 -2.05
N PHE A 83 0.33 1.43 -2.03
CA PHE A 83 0.36 2.31 -0.85
C PHE A 83 -0.96 3.01 -0.59
N VAL A 84 -1.16 3.43 0.66
CA VAL A 84 -2.37 4.13 1.08
C VAL A 84 -2.06 5.56 1.44
N ASP A 85 -2.97 6.47 1.12
CA ASP A 85 -2.94 7.81 1.70
C ASP A 85 -3.63 7.80 3.06
N SER A 86 -2.84 7.73 4.13
CA SER A 86 -3.35 7.72 5.50
C SER A 86 -3.79 9.08 6.02
N ASN A 87 -3.63 10.16 5.25
CA ASN A 87 -4.15 11.47 5.59
C ASN A 87 -5.62 11.63 5.16
N ASP A 88 -6.08 10.85 4.18
CA ASP A 88 -7.50 10.79 3.79
C ASP A 88 -8.31 9.86 4.72
N GLU A 89 -9.55 10.25 5.02
CA GLU A 89 -10.46 9.48 5.89
C GLU A 89 -10.78 8.09 5.33
N ASN A 90 -10.85 7.95 4.01
CA ASN A 90 -11.15 6.68 3.34
C ASN A 90 -9.93 5.78 3.19
N CYS A 91 -8.73 6.32 3.36
CA CYS A 91 -7.46 5.67 3.04
C CYS A 91 -7.51 5.02 1.64
N PRO A 92 -7.64 5.83 0.58
CA PRO A 92 -7.56 5.33 -0.79
C PRO A 92 -6.20 4.66 -1.00
N VAL A 93 -6.20 3.64 -1.86
CA VAL A 93 -5.05 2.80 -2.20
C VAL A 93 -4.63 3.12 -3.62
N TYR A 94 -3.33 3.27 -3.78
CA TYR A 94 -2.67 3.68 -5.01
C TYR A 94 -1.55 2.71 -5.37
N THR A 95 -1.21 2.73 -6.66
CA THR A 95 0.07 2.26 -7.17
C THR A 95 0.82 3.41 -7.84
N ALA A 96 2.12 3.28 -8.04
CA ALA A 96 2.91 4.21 -8.83
C ALA A 96 4.11 3.47 -9.43
N MET A 97 4.43 3.74 -10.69
CA MET A 97 5.58 3.08 -11.35
C MET A 97 6.89 3.38 -10.62
N HIS A 98 7.62 2.33 -10.25
CA HIS A 98 8.91 2.47 -9.58
C HIS A 98 10.03 2.88 -10.56
N GLY A 99 10.92 3.78 -10.12
CA GLY A 99 12.22 4.00 -10.79
C GLY A 99 12.33 5.17 -11.77
N GLU A 100 11.26 5.96 -11.97
CA GLU A 100 11.28 7.15 -12.85
C GLU A 100 11.71 8.43 -12.11
N GLY A 101 11.99 8.36 -10.80
CA GLY A 101 12.44 9.49 -9.98
C GLY A 101 11.32 10.40 -9.48
N ASP A 102 10.12 10.29 -10.07
CA ASP A 102 8.90 10.98 -9.67
C ASP A 102 7.78 9.94 -9.40
N TRP A 103 7.00 10.14 -8.35
CA TRP A 103 5.86 9.30 -7.97
C TRP A 103 4.54 9.89 -8.48
N GLU A 104 3.95 9.25 -9.48
CA GLU A 104 2.62 9.56 -9.99
C GLU A 104 1.60 8.52 -9.48
N PRO A 105 0.76 8.85 -8.47
CA PRO A 105 -0.15 7.90 -7.86
C PRO A 105 -1.36 7.60 -8.76
N GLU A 106 -1.56 6.33 -9.09
CA GLU A 106 -2.74 5.81 -9.76
C GLU A 106 -3.67 5.13 -8.76
N CYS A 107 -4.92 5.58 -8.68
CA CYS A 107 -5.89 5.07 -7.70
C CYS A 107 -6.41 3.69 -8.12
N ILE A 108 -6.14 2.67 -7.32
CA ILE A 108 -6.58 1.28 -7.56
C ILE A 108 -7.74 0.86 -6.63
N ALA A 109 -7.88 1.49 -5.47
CA ALA A 109 -9.07 1.34 -4.63
C ALA A 109 -9.40 2.65 -3.92
N LYS A 110 -10.66 3.07 -3.96
CA LYS A 110 -11.08 4.35 -3.34
C LYS A 110 -11.11 4.28 -1.82
N ARG A 111 -11.10 3.07 -1.25
CA ARG A 111 -11.23 2.81 0.18
C ARG A 111 -10.41 1.58 0.55
N ILE A 112 -9.60 1.69 1.60
CA ILE A 112 -8.87 0.54 2.15
C ILE A 112 -9.80 -0.59 2.60
N GLU A 113 -11.06 -0.28 2.95
CA GLU A 113 -12.04 -1.31 3.29
C GLU A 113 -12.29 -2.31 2.16
N ASP A 114 -12.23 -1.86 0.89
CA ASP A 114 -12.44 -2.73 -0.26
C ASP A 114 -11.32 -3.80 -0.34
N VAL A 115 -10.09 -3.40 -0.01
CA VAL A 115 -8.92 -4.30 0.12
C VAL A 115 -9.10 -5.25 1.31
N ILE A 116 -9.50 -4.73 2.47
CA ILE A 116 -9.72 -5.55 3.67
C ILE A 116 -10.78 -6.65 3.43
N GLU A 117 -11.87 -6.33 2.74
CA GLU A 117 -12.91 -7.31 2.43
C GLU A 117 -12.40 -8.41 1.48
N LYS A 118 -11.51 -8.09 0.55
CA LYS A 118 -10.85 -9.09 -0.32
C LYS A 118 -9.97 -10.04 0.48
N VAL A 119 -9.13 -9.51 1.39
CA VAL A 119 -8.28 -10.34 2.27
C VAL A 119 -9.13 -11.27 3.14
N LYS A 120 -10.25 -10.79 3.69
CA LYS A 120 -11.18 -11.62 4.47
C LYS A 120 -11.80 -12.76 3.63
N GLY A 121 -12.05 -12.52 2.35
CA GLY A 121 -12.56 -13.52 1.42
C GLY A 121 -11.58 -14.68 1.17
N ASN A 122 -10.29 -14.47 1.41
CA ASN A 122 -9.23 -15.47 1.28
C ASN A 122 -8.99 -16.27 2.59
N VAL A 123 -9.80 -16.06 3.63
CA VAL A 123 -9.75 -16.86 4.87
C VAL A 123 -10.76 -18.02 4.74
N GLY A 124 -10.23 -19.24 4.57
CA GLY A 124 -11.01 -20.49 4.48
C GLY A 124 -11.72 -20.91 5.76
#